data_AF-A0A7G5GYV4-F1
#
_entry.id   AF-A0A7G5GYV4-F1
#
_cell.length_a   1.000
_cell.length_b   1.000
_cell.length_c   1.000
_cell.angle_alpha   90.00
_cell.angle_beta   90.00
_cell.angle_gamma   90.00
#
_symmetry.space_group_name_H-M   'P 1'
#
loop_
_entity.id
_entity.type
_entity.pdbx_description
1 polymer ?
#
loop_
_entity_poly.entity_id
_entity_poly.type
_entity_poly.pdbx_seq_one_letter_code
_entity_poly.pdbx_strand_id
1 'polypeptide(L)'
;MNERIDVHYNFLETYDRARWNNFRAELMRLELFKYFERSILKNEKVTLVNLPSWVRTCMVRFMPWWSQENFDSLTWPELPELKEVE
;
A
#
# COMPACT_ATOMS: atom_id res chain seq x y z
N MET A 1 4.70 15.96 6.37
CA MET A 1 3.58 15.02 6.49
C MET A 1 4.13 13.71 7.01
N ASN A 2 3.48 13.07 7.99
CA ASN A 2 3.85 11.68 8.34
C ASN A 2 3.28 10.79 7.24
N GLU A 3 4.11 10.42 6.28
CA GLU A 3 3.76 9.50 5.20
C GLU A 3 3.50 8.12 5.79
N ARG A 4 2.30 7.58 5.59
CA ARG A 4 1.84 6.33 6.19
C ARG A 4 1.18 5.44 5.15
N ILE A 5 1.37 4.12 5.30
CA ILE A 5 0.84 3.11 4.37
C ILE A 5 -0.69 3.08 4.36
N ASP A 6 -1.34 3.39 5.48
CA ASP A 6 -2.79 3.46 5.57
C ASP A 6 -3.39 4.52 4.66
N VAL A 7 -2.70 5.64 4.43
CA VAL A 7 -3.15 6.66 3.47
C VAL A 7 -3.22 6.09 2.05
N HIS A 8 -2.18 5.37 1.61
CA HIS A 8 -2.18 4.72 0.29
C HIS A 8 -3.20 3.58 0.19
N TYR A 9 -3.39 2.82 1.27
CA TYR A 9 -4.37 1.75 1.33
C TYR A 9 -5.81 2.29 1.25
N ASN A 10 -6.13 3.33 2.01
CA ASN A 10 -7.45 3.98 2.00
C ASN A 10 -7.72 4.72 0.68
N PHE A 11 -6.68 5.31 0.08
CA PHE A 11 -6.77 5.86 -1.28
C PHE A 11 -7.17 4.75 -2.27
N LEU A 12 -6.48 3.61 -2.26
CA LEU A 12 -6.82 2.48 -3.14
C LEU A 12 -8.27 2.00 -2.91
N GLU A 13 -8.73 1.92 -1.66
CA GLU A 13 -10.13 1.56 -1.34
C GLU A 13 -11.15 2.51 -1.98
N THR A 14 -10.85 3.81 -1.96
CA THR A 14 -11.75 4.87 -2.43
C THR A 14 -11.79 4.95 -3.96
N TYR A 15 -10.63 4.86 -4.63
CA TYR A 15 -10.52 5.12 -6.07
C TYR A 15 -10.59 3.88 -6.95
N ASP A 16 -10.09 2.74 -6.46
CA ASP A 16 -10.10 1.49 -7.23
C ASP A 16 -10.42 0.32 -6.30
N ARG A 17 -11.70 0.23 -5.94
CA ARG A 17 -12.22 -0.82 -5.06
C ARG A 17 -11.96 -2.22 -5.61
N ALA A 18 -11.87 -2.38 -6.93
CA ALA A 18 -11.55 -3.66 -7.55
C ALA A 18 -10.10 -4.07 -7.26
N ARG A 19 -9.13 -3.18 -7.46
CA ARG A 19 -7.73 -3.42 -7.07
C ARG A 19 -7.57 -3.59 -5.57
N TRP A 20 -8.29 -2.81 -4.76
CA TRP A 20 -8.29 -2.97 -3.32
C TRP A 20 -8.79 -4.35 -2.90
N ASN A 21 -9.90 -4.82 -3.48
CA ASN A 21 -10.40 -6.18 -3.24
C ASN A 21 -9.37 -7.24 -3.66
N ASN A 22 -8.72 -7.07 -4.81
CA ASN A 22 -7.69 -7.98 -5.29
C ASN A 22 -6.45 -7.99 -4.39
N PHE A 23 -6.01 -6.83 -3.91
CA PHE A 23 -4.93 -6.70 -2.93
C PHE A 23 -5.28 -7.46 -1.65
N ARG A 24 -6.47 -7.24 -1.10
CA ARG A 24 -6.95 -7.95 0.10
C ARG A 24 -7.06 -9.45 -0.13
N ALA A 25 -7.59 -9.88 -1.27
CA ALA A 25 -7.71 -11.28 -1.62
C ALA A 25 -6.34 -11.96 -1.71
N GLU A 26 -5.34 -11.30 -2.29
CA GLU A 26 -3.97 -11.83 -2.33
C GLU A 26 -3.35 -11.93 -0.93
N LEU A 27 -3.56 -10.92 -0.09
CA LEU A 27 -3.12 -10.99 1.31
C LEU A 27 -3.83 -12.10 2.10
N MET A 28 -5.11 -12.36 1.83
CA MET A 28 -5.85 -13.47 2.44
C MET A 28 -5.34 -14.81 1.93
N ARG A 29 -5.05 -14.94 0.62
CA ARG A 29 -4.49 -16.15 0.01
C ARG A 29 -3.14 -16.53 0.60
N LEU A 30 -2.34 -15.55 0.99
CA LEU A 30 -1.06 -15.73 1.67
C LEU A 30 -1.20 -15.87 3.20
N GLU A 31 -2.42 -15.81 3.74
CA GLU A 31 -2.72 -15.82 5.19
C GLU A 31 -2.11 -14.64 5.97
N LEU A 32 -1.76 -13.55 5.29
CA LEU A 32 -1.06 -12.38 5.85
C LEU A 32 -1.99 -11.19 6.13
N PHE A 33 -3.26 -11.25 5.71
CA PHE A 33 -4.19 -10.13 5.85
C PHE A 33 -4.37 -9.64 7.31
N LYS A 34 -4.53 -10.56 8.28
CA LYS A 34 -4.66 -10.18 9.69
C LYS A 34 -3.40 -9.51 10.25
N TYR A 35 -2.22 -9.98 9.82
CA TYR A 35 -0.95 -9.37 10.19
C TYR A 35 -0.83 -7.97 9.57
N PHE A 36 -1.13 -7.84 8.28
CA PHE A 36 -1.11 -6.54 7.59
C PHE A 36 -1.98 -5.50 8.32
N GLU A 37 -3.23 -5.86 8.64
CA GLU A 37 -4.16 -4.92 9.28
C GLU A 37 -3.70 -4.48 10.68
N ARG A 38 -3.16 -5.40 11.49
CA ARG A 38 -2.75 -5.10 12.87
C ARG A 38 -1.37 -4.48 12.97
N SER A 39 -0.42 -4.99 12.18
CA SER A 39 1.00 -4.69 12.34
C SER A 39 1.54 -3.71 11.32
N ILE A 40 0.84 -3.47 10.21
CA ILE A 40 1.23 -2.52 9.17
C ILE A 40 0.32 -1.29 9.19
N LEU A 41 -1.00 -1.47 9.00
CA LEU A 41 -1.92 -0.33 8.91
C LEU A 41 -2.03 0.49 10.20
N LYS A 42 -1.95 -0.17 11.36
CA LYS A 42 -2.13 0.48 12.67
C LYS A 42 -0.82 0.82 13.38
N ASN A 43 0.33 0.58 12.75
CA ASN A 43 1.64 0.66 13.40
C ASN A 43 2.48 1.80 12.84
N GLU A 44 2.74 2.80 13.69
CA GLU A 44 3.52 3.99 13.33
C GLU A 44 5.03 3.71 13.19
N LYS A 45 5.51 2.54 13.62
CA LYS A 45 6.94 2.16 13.50
C LYS A 45 7.27 1.51 12.15
N VAL A 46 6.28 1.22 11.32
CA VAL A 46 6.52 0.63 10.01
C VAL A 46 7.00 1.70 9.03
N THR A 47 8.13 1.44 8.40
CA THR A 47 8.81 2.30 7.44
C THR A 47 9.10 1.50 6.17
N LEU A 48 9.46 2.19 5.07
CA LEU A 48 9.82 1.51 3.82
C LEU A 48 11.02 0.56 3.96
N VAL A 49 11.93 0.85 4.91
CA VAL A 49 13.10 0.00 5.21
C VAL A 49 12.69 -1.34 5.82
N ASN A 50 11.77 -1.33 6.78
CA ASN A 50 11.40 -2.52 7.56
C ASN A 50 10.14 -3.21 7.04
N LEU A 51 9.56 -2.70 5.96
CA LEU A 51 8.36 -3.29 5.37
C LEU A 51 8.65 -4.71 4.87
N PRO A 52 7.83 -5.72 5.22
CA PRO A 52 8.02 -7.07 4.71
C PRO A 52 7.98 -7.12 3.18
N SER A 53 8.83 -7.96 2.58
CA SER A 53 8.96 -8.07 1.12
C SER A 53 7.66 -8.38 0.41
N TRP A 54 6.82 -9.27 0.97
CA TRP A 54 5.51 -9.61 0.40
C TRP A 54 4.54 -8.42 0.37
N VAL A 55 4.61 -7.50 1.34
CA VAL A 55 3.81 -6.27 1.32
C VAL A 55 4.27 -5.41 0.16
N ARG A 56 5.59 -5.21 0.01
CA ARG A 56 6.17 -4.44 -1.10
C ARG A 56 5.72 -5.01 -2.45
N THR A 57 5.82 -6.33 -2.63
CA THR A 57 5.35 -7.01 -3.84
C THR A 57 3.86 -6.77 -4.10
N CYS A 58 3.01 -6.86 -3.08
CA CYS A 58 1.58 -6.57 -3.25
C CYS A 58 1.33 -5.10 -3.58
N MET A 59 2.06 -4.17 -2.96
CA MET A 59 1.93 -2.74 -3.23
C MET A 59 2.33 -2.42 -4.67
N VAL A 60 3.49 -2.86 -5.16
CA VAL A 60 3.90 -2.67 -6.56
C VAL A 60 2.88 -3.27 -7.54
N ARG A 61 2.29 -4.44 -7.19
CA ARG A 61 1.36 -5.13 -8.08
C ARG A 61 -0.01 -4.46 -8.17
N PHE A 62 -0.54 -3.93 -7.06
CA PHE A 62 -1.93 -3.47 -6.97
C PHE A 62 -2.07 -1.95 -6.82
N MET A 63 -1.01 -1.25 -6.43
CA MET A 63 -0.97 0.20 -6.31
C MET A 63 0.00 0.76 -7.38
N PRO A 64 -0.48 1.23 -8.53
CA PRO A 64 0.37 1.54 -9.69
C PRO A 64 1.31 2.73 -9.47
N TRP A 65 1.04 3.59 -8.48
CA TRP A 65 1.97 4.64 -8.06
C TRP A 65 3.13 4.11 -7.22
N TRP A 66 3.09 2.85 -6.77
CA TRP A 66 4.23 2.19 -6.13
C TRP A 66 5.08 1.47 -7.16
N SER A 67 6.39 1.66 -7.07
CA SER A 67 7.40 0.96 -7.85
C SER A 67 8.46 0.31 -6.95
N GLN A 68 9.26 -0.60 -7.51
CA GLN A 68 10.40 -1.17 -6.79
C GLN A 68 11.42 -0.08 -6.41
N GLU A 69 11.61 0.91 -7.28
CA GLU A 69 12.51 2.05 -7.05
C GLU A 69 12.12 2.87 -5.82
N ASN A 70 10.82 3.01 -5.52
CA ASN A 70 10.35 3.67 -4.30
C ASN A 70 10.89 2.97 -3.03
N PHE A 71 10.90 1.64 -3.02
CA PHE A 71 11.41 0.87 -1.90
C PHE A 71 12.93 0.86 -1.82
N ASP A 72 13.62 0.88 -2.97
CA ASP A 72 15.08 0.85 -3.04
C ASP A 72 15.68 2.22 -2.66
N SER A 73 15.05 3.32 -3.08
CA SER A 73 15.43 4.70 -2.75
C SER A 73 14.85 5.21 -1.44
N LEU A 74 14.00 4.43 -0.77
CA LEU A 74 13.26 4.81 0.44
C LEU A 74 12.41 6.08 0.26
N THR A 75 11.88 6.26 -0.95
CA THR A 75 11.06 7.42 -1.32
C THR A 75 9.60 7.03 -1.37
N TRP A 76 8.76 7.76 -0.63
CA TRP A 76 7.32 7.59 -0.72
C TRP A 76 6.81 8.11 -2.07
N PRO A 77 6.07 7.31 -2.84
CA PRO A 77 5.47 7.80 -4.06
C PRO A 77 4.37 8.80 -3.71
N GLU A 78 4.22 9.83 -4.53
CA GLU A 78 3.09 10.74 -4.43
C GLU A 78 1.80 10.01 -4.84
N LEU A 79 0.73 10.26 -4.11
CA LEU A 79 -0.58 9.80 -4.54
C LEU A 79 -0.99 10.59 -5.77
N PRO A 80 -1.60 9.95 -6.79
CA PRO A 80 -2.10 10.66 -7.95
C PRO A 80 -3.04 11.77 -7.47
N GLU A 81 -2.76 13.01 -7.87
CA GLU A 81 -3.72 14.08 -7.68
C GLU A 81 -5.03 13.65 -8.33
N LEU A 82 -6.11 13.81 -7.56
CA LEU A 82 -7.45 13.67 -8.10
C LEU A 82 -7.60 14.80 -9.10
N LYS A 83 -7.33 14.51 -10.37
CA LYS A 83 -8.01 15.24 -11.42
C LYS A 83 -9.47 14.93 -11.22
N GLU A 84 -10.16 15.80 -10.47
CA GLU A 84 -11.60 15.89 -10.50
C GLU A 84 -11.98 15.84 -11.98
N VAL A 85 -12.70 14.78 -12.32
CA VAL A 85 -13.25 14.62 -13.65
C VAL A 85 -14.30 15.72 -13.75
N GLU A 86 -13.93 16.87 -14.32
CA GLU A 86 -14.88 17.86 -14.84
C GLU A 86 -15.76 17.24 -15.93
#